data_AF-A0A8S2Q4U0-F1
#
_entry.id   AF-A0A8S2Q4U0-F1
#
_cell.length_a   1.000
_cell.length_b   1.000
_cell.length_c   1.000
_cell.angle_alpha   90.00
_cell.angle_beta   90.00
_cell.angle_gamma   90.00
#
_symmetry.space_group_name_H-M   'P 1'
#
loop_
_entity.id
_entity.type
_entity.pdbx_description
1 polymer ?
#
loop_
_entity_poly.entity_id
_entity_poly.type
_entity_poly.pdbx_seq_one_letter_code
_entity_poly.pdbx_strand_id
1 'polypeptide(L)'
;NELEFERAGIIVSVPNNEVARLMYYLHCICIVIDCNNDANIQCYINYNNWYQLSIDEQKVLIDLCYAFSPDMCHNKVFFQFDGLCPYASNEFYEIQQIRHQFLVAGSILIAGQQRCINRIMAFKI
;
A
#
# COMPACT_ATOMS: atom_id res chain seq x y z
N ASN A 1 29.49 -1.12 -2.38
CA ASN A 1 28.29 -0.56 -3.04
C ASN A 1 27.07 -1.25 -2.47
N GLU A 2 26.67 -0.87 -1.27
CA GLU A 2 25.39 -1.27 -0.70
C GLU A 2 24.34 -0.26 -1.18
N LEU A 3 23.22 -0.75 -1.69
CA LEU A 3 22.09 0.10 -2.01
C LEU A 3 21.53 0.62 -0.68
N GLU A 4 21.74 1.90 -0.38
CA GLU A 4 21.11 2.56 0.76
C GLU A 4 19.63 2.76 0.43
N PHE A 5 18.80 1.81 0.88
CA PHE A 5 17.36 1.99 0.94
C PHE A 5 16.98 2.23 2.40
N GLU A 6 16.46 3.41 2.72
CA GLU A 6 15.89 3.67 4.03
C GLU A 6 14.52 2.97 4.16
N ARG A 7 14.49 1.89 4.96
CA ARG A 7 13.25 1.18 5.29
C ARG A 7 12.34 2.08 6.10
N ALA A 8 11.09 2.14 5.70
CA ALA A 8 10.02 2.79 6.42
C ALA A 8 8.99 1.74 6.83
N GLY A 9 8.57 1.74 8.09
CA GLY A 9 7.49 0.88 8.57
C GLY A 9 7.89 -0.09 9.68
N ILE A 10 6.94 -0.96 10.02
CA ILE A 10 7.03 -1.92 11.12
C ILE A 10 6.55 -3.30 10.66
N ILE A 11 7.05 -4.36 11.30
CA ILE A 11 6.56 -5.71 11.07
C ILE A 11 5.22 -5.87 11.79
N VAL A 12 4.23 -6.37 11.07
CA VAL A 12 2.88 -6.61 11.59
C VAL A 12 2.41 -8.02 11.27
N SER A 13 1.48 -8.54 12.07
CA SER A 13 0.74 -9.75 11.77
C SER A 13 -0.65 -9.37 11.27
N VAL A 14 -1.02 -9.86 10.09
CA VAL A 14 -2.35 -9.65 9.51
C VAL A 14 -3.22 -10.87 9.83
N PRO A 15 -4.43 -10.70 10.38
CA PRO A 15 -5.33 -11.82 10.62
C PRO A 15 -5.56 -12.67 9.36
N ASN A 16 -5.68 -13.99 9.52
CA ASN A 16 -5.98 -14.91 8.42
C ASN A 16 -7.47 -14.84 8.02
N ASN A 17 -7.89 -13.70 7.49
CA ASN A 17 -9.25 -13.40 7.07
C ASN A 17 -9.21 -12.49 5.83
N GLU A 18 -10.12 -12.71 4.89
CA GLU A 18 -10.12 -12.01 3.60
C GLU A 18 -10.39 -10.50 3.75
N VAL A 19 -11.34 -10.12 4.61
CA VAL A 19 -11.64 -8.71 4.92
C VAL A 19 -10.42 -8.05 5.57
N ALA A 20 -9.78 -8.72 6.53
CA ALA A 20 -8.58 -8.20 7.17
C ALA A 20 -7.44 -7.97 6.16
N ARG A 21 -7.27 -8.87 5.20
CA ARG A 21 -6.26 -8.72 4.12
C ARG A 21 -6.59 -7.56 3.19
N LEU A 22 -7.86 -7.36 2.83
CA LEU A 22 -8.29 -6.21 2.03
C LEU A 22 -8.09 -4.87 2.78
N MET A 23 -8.39 -4.83 4.08
CA MET A 23 -8.12 -3.65 4.90
C MET A 23 -6.61 -3.38 5.01
N TYR A 24 -5.79 -4.43 5.16
CA TYR A 24 -4.34 -4.30 5.16
C TYR A 24 -3.80 -3.82 3.81
N TYR A 25 -4.37 -4.30 2.71
CA TYR A 25 -4.04 -3.82 1.37
C TYR A 25 -4.30 -2.31 1.25
N LEU A 26 -5.49 -1.86 1.64
CA LEU A 26 -5.83 -0.44 1.62
C LEU A 26 -4.93 0.39 2.56
N HIS A 27 -4.56 -0.17 3.70
CA HIS A 27 -3.57 0.43 4.60
C HIS A 27 -2.22 0.63 3.88
N CYS A 28 -1.74 -0.37 3.15
CA CYS A 28 -0.51 -0.27 2.36
C CYS A 28 -0.60 0.83 1.29
N ILE A 29 -1.75 0.95 0.62
CA ILE A 29 -2.03 2.04 -0.33
C ILE A 29 -1.88 3.40 0.37
N CYS A 30 -2.52 3.60 1.52
CA CYS A 30 -2.43 4.86 2.26
C CYS A 30 -1.02 5.18 2.80
N ILE A 31 -0.13 4.19 2.90
CA ILE A 31 1.29 4.42 3.23
C ILE A 31 2.04 4.98 2.01
N VAL A 32 1.79 4.42 0.83
CA VAL A 32 2.55 4.76 -0.39
C VAL A 32 2.02 5.99 -1.13
N ILE A 33 0.73 6.31 -1.00
CA ILE A 33 0.11 7.48 -1.64
C ILE A 33 -0.75 8.28 -0.67
N ASP A 34 -0.95 9.55 -0.98
CA ASP A 34 -1.82 10.42 -0.19
C ASP A 34 -3.32 10.08 -0.36
N CYS A 35 -3.91 9.58 0.72
CA CYS A 35 -5.34 9.26 0.85
C CYS A 35 -6.10 10.22 1.77
N ASN A 36 -5.50 11.34 2.20
CA ASN A 36 -6.08 12.23 3.21
C ASN A 36 -7.43 12.86 2.78
N ASN A 37 -7.69 12.90 1.48
CA ASN A 37 -8.93 13.45 0.92
C ASN A 37 -10.08 12.41 0.82
N ASP A 38 -9.82 11.14 1.12
CA ASP A 38 -10.82 10.08 1.04
C ASP A 38 -11.59 9.97 2.35
N ALA A 39 -12.79 10.55 2.37
CA ALA A 39 -13.66 10.53 3.55
C ALA A 39 -13.86 9.09 4.04
N ASN A 40 -13.69 8.90 5.36
CA ASN A 40 -13.85 7.62 6.06
C ASN A 40 -12.84 6.51 5.72
N ILE A 41 -11.77 6.78 4.95
CA ILE A 41 -10.77 5.75 4.64
C ILE A 41 -10.15 5.11 5.90
N GLN A 42 -10.08 5.86 6.99
CA GLN A 42 -9.56 5.41 8.29
C GLN A 42 -10.31 4.19 8.85
N CYS A 43 -11.63 4.09 8.61
CA CYS A 43 -12.42 2.94 9.05
C CYS A 43 -12.04 1.65 8.30
N TYR A 44 -11.50 1.78 7.09
CA TYR A 44 -11.22 0.68 6.18
C TYR A 44 -9.75 0.23 6.18
N ILE A 45 -8.86 0.91 6.91
CA ILE A 45 -7.42 0.56 6.99
C ILE A 45 -7.00 -0.06 8.32
N ASN A 46 -7.89 -0.10 9.32
CA ASN A 46 -7.61 -0.77 10.59
C ASN A 46 -7.95 -2.26 10.54
N TYR A 47 -7.08 -3.04 9.91
CA TYR A 47 -7.26 -4.48 9.70
C TYR A 47 -7.40 -5.29 11.00
N ASN A 48 -7.01 -4.77 12.17
CA ASN A 48 -7.23 -5.45 13.45
C ASN A 48 -8.72 -5.48 13.85
N ASN A 49 -9.51 -4.56 13.30
CA ASN A 49 -10.94 -4.41 13.59
C ASN A 49 -11.84 -4.95 12.46
N TRP A 50 -11.31 -5.82 11.60
CA TRP A 50 -12.04 -6.37 10.44
C TRP A 50 -13.42 -6.96 10.78
N TYR A 51 -13.55 -7.55 11.97
CA TYR A 51 -14.77 -8.18 12.46
C TYR A 51 -15.88 -7.17 12.81
N GLN A 52 -15.56 -5.86 12.83
CA GLN A 52 -16.52 -4.79 13.10
C GLN A 52 -17.25 -4.31 11.85
N LEU A 53 -16.73 -4.59 10.64
CA LEU A 53 -17.35 -4.16 9.40
C LEU A 53 -18.64 -4.96 9.13
N SER A 54 -19.75 -4.25 9.02
CA SER A 54 -21.00 -4.77 8.46
C SER A 54 -20.83 -5.21 7.00
N ILE A 55 -21.80 -5.98 6.50
CA ILE A 55 -21.80 -6.44 5.10
C ILE A 55 -21.76 -5.26 4.13
N ASP A 56 -22.47 -4.16 4.43
CA ASP A 56 -22.48 -3.00 3.55
C ASP A 56 -21.16 -2.23 3.60
N GLU A 57 -20.51 -2.14 4.76
CA GLU A 57 -19.16 -1.59 4.87
C GLU A 57 -18.11 -2.46 4.16
N GLN A 58 -18.26 -3.78 4.17
CA GLN A 58 -17.39 -4.68 3.40
C GLN A 58 -17.53 -4.46 1.88
N LYS A 59 -18.73 -4.15 1.38
CA LYS A 59 -18.91 -3.76 -0.03
C LYS A 59 -18.16 -2.47 -0.36
N VAL A 60 -18.26 -1.47 0.52
CA VAL A 60 -17.51 -0.21 0.36
C VAL A 60 -16.00 -0.46 0.36
N LEU A 61 -15.50 -1.32 1.25
CA LEU A 61 -14.08 -1.72 1.27
C LEU A 61 -13.65 -2.33 -0.08
N ILE A 62 -14.48 -3.21 -0.65
CA ILE A 62 -14.22 -3.84 -1.93
C ILE A 62 -14.18 -2.78 -3.05
N ASP A 63 -15.14 -1.87 -3.08
CA ASP A 63 -15.18 -0.78 -4.08
C ASP A 63 -13.95 0.13 -3.98
N LEU A 64 -13.50 0.45 -2.76
CA LEU A 64 -12.25 1.17 -2.52
C LEU A 64 -11.04 0.38 -3.05
N CYS A 65 -10.96 -0.92 -2.75
CA CYS A 65 -9.87 -1.77 -3.24
C CYS A 65 -9.86 -1.88 -4.77
N TYR A 66 -11.03 -1.87 -5.43
CA TYR A 66 -11.12 -1.79 -6.89
C TYR A 66 -10.67 -0.45 -7.44
N ALA A 67 -11.04 0.67 -6.80
CA ALA A 67 -10.60 2.00 -7.20
C ALA A 67 -9.07 2.14 -7.11
N PHE A 68 -8.46 1.50 -6.12
CA PHE A 68 -7.02 1.39 -5.91
C PHE A 68 -6.46 0.05 -6.37
N SER A 69 -6.92 -0.50 -7.50
CA SER A 69 -6.52 -1.86 -7.91
C SER A 69 -4.99 -2.03 -8.03
N PRO A 70 -4.47 -3.26 -7.83
CA PRO A 70 -3.04 -3.53 -7.93
C PRO A 70 -2.42 -3.08 -9.25
N ASP A 71 -3.14 -3.24 -10.37
CA ASP A 71 -2.69 -2.82 -11.71
C ASP A 71 -2.41 -1.32 -11.81
N MET A 72 -3.14 -0.51 -11.04
CA MET A 72 -2.92 0.94 -11.00
C MET A 72 -1.63 1.31 -10.25
N CYS A 73 -1.19 0.45 -9.33
CA CYS A 73 -0.08 0.67 -8.42
C CYS A 73 1.22 -0.04 -8.84
N HIS A 74 1.08 -1.16 -9.56
CA HIS A 74 2.19 -2.02 -9.98
C HIS A 74 3.16 -1.27 -10.88
N ASN A 75 4.46 -1.47 -10.64
CA ASN A 75 5.58 -0.77 -11.29
C ASN A 75 5.55 0.77 -11.19
N LYS A 76 4.70 1.33 -10.32
CA LYS A 76 4.65 2.78 -10.05
C LYS A 76 4.97 3.09 -8.58
N VAL A 77 4.30 2.38 -7.68
CA VAL A 77 4.50 2.46 -6.23
C VAL A 77 4.67 1.08 -5.59
N PHE A 78 4.17 0.02 -6.23
CA PHE A 78 4.36 -1.37 -5.82
C PHE A 78 5.31 -2.07 -6.77
N PHE A 79 6.40 -2.63 -6.24
CA PHE A 79 7.44 -3.28 -7.02
C PHE A 79 7.65 -4.71 -6.53
N GLN A 80 7.51 -5.69 -7.42
CA GLN A 80 7.87 -7.05 -7.08
C GLN A 80 9.40 -7.19 -7.08
N PHE A 81 10.00 -7.30 -5.89
CA PHE A 81 11.45 -7.43 -5.76
C PHE A 81 11.85 -8.05 -4.42
N ASP A 82 12.04 -9.36 -4.43
CA ASP A 82 12.35 -10.18 -3.25
C ASP A 82 13.61 -9.73 -2.50
N GLY A 83 14.59 -9.16 -3.22
CA GLY A 83 15.81 -8.62 -2.63
C GLY A 83 15.57 -7.44 -1.68
N LEU A 84 14.41 -6.80 -1.77
CA LEU A 84 13.92 -5.75 -0.86
C LEU A 84 12.81 -6.24 0.05
N CYS A 85 12.70 -7.56 0.28
CA CYS A 85 11.79 -8.13 1.27
C CYS A 85 12.49 -9.15 2.20
N PRO A 86 13.63 -8.79 2.84
CA PRO A 86 14.38 -9.71 3.70
C PRO A 86 13.63 -10.16 4.96
N TYR A 87 12.71 -9.37 5.51
CA TYR A 87 12.08 -9.64 6.82
C TYR A 87 10.58 -9.92 6.75
N ALA A 88 9.90 -9.40 5.73
CA ALA A 88 8.45 -9.53 5.59
C ALA A 88 8.03 -9.86 4.15
N SER A 89 6.74 -10.12 3.93
CA SER A 89 6.18 -10.34 2.58
C SER A 89 6.12 -9.06 1.75
N ASN A 90 6.11 -7.90 2.42
CA ASN A 90 6.23 -6.59 1.82
C ASN A 90 6.97 -5.64 2.79
N GLU A 91 7.72 -4.69 2.24
CA GLU A 91 8.46 -3.68 3.00
C GLU A 91 8.34 -2.32 2.29
N PHE A 92 8.35 -1.21 3.05
CA PHE A 92 8.26 0.14 2.48
C PHE A 92 9.59 0.87 2.53
N TYR A 93 9.76 1.81 1.60
CA TYR A 93 11.01 2.55 1.42
C TYR A 93 10.77 4.01 1.07
N GLU A 94 11.64 4.90 1.55
CA GLU A 94 11.60 6.33 1.25
C GLU A 94 12.01 6.63 -0.21
N ILE A 95 11.36 7.62 -0.83
CA ILE A 95 11.51 7.91 -2.28
C ILE A 95 12.90 8.49 -2.62
N GLN A 96 13.52 9.20 -1.68
CA GLN A 96 14.71 10.04 -1.93
C GLN A 96 15.94 9.26 -2.43
N GLN A 97 16.00 7.93 -2.24
CA GLN A 97 17.19 7.12 -2.54
C GLN A 97 17.05 6.12 -3.70
N ILE A 98 15.90 6.01 -4.37
CA ILE A 98 15.66 4.94 -5.37
C ILE A 98 16.30 5.25 -6.75
N ARG A 99 17.33 6.10 -6.80
CA ARG A 99 17.86 6.70 -8.04
C ARG A 99 18.49 5.74 -9.06
N HIS A 100 18.60 4.44 -8.78
CA HIS A 100 19.30 3.51 -9.68
C HIS A 100 18.50 2.27 -10.12
N GLN A 101 17.38 1.92 -9.49
CA GLN A 101 16.62 0.70 -9.84
C GLN A 101 15.16 0.95 -10.22
N PHE A 102 14.52 2.00 -9.70
CA PHE A 102 13.13 2.31 -10.03
C PHE A 102 12.97 3.81 -10.31
N LEU A 103 12.38 4.14 -11.46
CA LEU A 103 12.01 5.52 -11.77
C LEU A 103 10.64 5.80 -11.13
N VAL A 104 10.65 6.37 -9.92
CA VAL A 104 9.42 6.70 -9.19
C VAL A 104 9.01 8.14 -9.52
N ALA A 105 7.77 8.32 -9.99
CA ALA A 105 7.19 9.64 -10.21
C ALA A 105 6.87 10.33 -8.88
N GLY A 106 6.82 11.66 -8.83
CA GLY A 106 6.36 12.37 -7.62
C GLY A 106 4.85 12.20 -7.36
N SER A 107 4.08 11.77 -8.35
CA SER A 107 2.64 11.53 -8.25
C SER A 107 2.15 10.53 -9.30
N ILE A 108 0.98 9.94 -9.07
CA ILE A 108 0.30 9.03 -10.00
C ILE A 108 -1.18 9.39 -10.15
N LEU A 109 -1.77 9.07 -11.31
CA LEU A 109 -3.19 9.21 -11.56
C LEU A 109 -3.91 7.91 -11.16
N ILE A 110 -4.75 7.97 -10.14
CA ILE A 110 -5.62 6.86 -9.70
C ILE A 110 -7.05 7.37 -9.57
N ALA A 111 -8.02 6.62 -10.09
CA ALA A 111 -9.44 6.98 -10.05
C ALA A 111 -9.72 8.43 -10.54
N GLY A 112 -8.99 8.89 -11.55
CA GLY A 112 -9.12 10.24 -12.11
C GLY A 112 -8.54 11.36 -11.23
N GLN A 113 -7.86 11.03 -10.14
CA GLN A 113 -7.24 11.98 -9.22
C GLN A 113 -5.72 11.81 -9.19
N GLN A 114 -5.01 12.93 -9.22
CA GLN A 114 -3.57 12.94 -9.03
C GLN A 114 -3.26 12.79 -7.54
N ARG A 115 -2.46 11.77 -7.20
CA ARG A 115 -2.09 11.43 -5.84
C ARG A 115 -0.58 11.53 -5.68
N CYS A 116 -0.11 12.27 -4.68
CA CYS A 116 1.31 12.33 -4.34
C CYS A 116 1.78 10.96 -3.85
N ILE A 117 2.97 10.56 -4.29
CA ILE A 117 3.62 9.36 -3.77
C ILE A 117 4.40 9.77 -2.52
N ASN A 118 4.15 9.09 -1.41
CA ASN A 118 4.82 9.29 -0.13
C ASN A 118 5.99 8.31 0.03
N ARG A 119 5.80 7.06 -0.39
CA ARG A 119 6.75 5.94 -0.27
C ARG A 119 6.54 4.95 -1.41
N ILE A 120 7.44 3.98 -1.52
CA ILE A 120 7.20 2.77 -2.33
C ILE A 120 7.02 1.56 -1.42
N MET A 121 6.43 0.50 -1.98
CA MET A 121 6.37 -0.82 -1.37
C MET A 121 7.05 -1.83 -2.29
N ALA A 122 7.98 -2.61 -1.74
CA ALA A 122 8.43 -3.84 -2.36
C ALA A 122 7.59 -5.01 -1.83
N PHE A 123 7.38 -6.04 -2.66
CA PHE A 123 6.73 -7.27 -2.23
C PHE A 123 7.35 -8.50 -2.89
N LYS A 124 7.14 -9.67 -2.27
CA LYS A 124 7.48 -10.99 -2.80
C LYS A 124 6.24 -11.89 -2.90
N ILE A 125 6.27 -12.83 -3.83
CA ILE A 125 5.21 -13.83 -4.08
C ILE A 125 5.65 -15.19 -3.56
#